data_AF-A0A4C1ZEV7-F1
#
_entry.id   AF-A0A4C1ZEV7-F1
#
_cell.length_a   1.000
_cell.length_b   1.000
_cell.length_c   1.000
_cell.angle_alpha   90.00
_cell.angle_beta   90.00
_cell.angle_gamma   90.00
#
_symmetry.space_group_name_H-M   'P 1'
#
loop_
_entity.id
_entity.type
_entity.pdbx_description
1 polymer ?
#
loop_
_entity_poly.entity_id
_entity_poly.type
_entity_poly.pdbx_seq_one_letter_code
_entity_poly.pdbx_strand_id
1 'polypeptide(L)'
;MVKAFKIFGRPDLPYSECANILNVNEIFDKNNEQSNDDMDEDEMLILKEFPEAKDSDIYQLPNHERCATHTLHLIPSRDIDKARSNNNSYRKVHDAAMAKCRAVWNLCAGSPKACEIYLEITGKSPTSPCPTRWNSYYDCITDILKVQETINEVLRKLGLAVLKEIEVQFLIEYINTSKPISEAIRSLEGDKETFYGCLQPELYRMHKMLDLLKQENPVYCGGLIDIIKESIQNRFEKYNLHDTRAKDSILAAVSYPFFKLKWVPRAEKEYVKELFIAELRRFKQEDFKSAHPQTSTLKRSKK
;
A
#
# COMPACT_ATOMS: atom_id res chain seq x y z
N MET A 1 -1.43 -18.63 28.05
CA MET A 1 -0.06 -18.09 28.17
C MET A 1 0.31 -17.53 26.81
N VAL A 2 0.51 -16.21 26.68
CA VAL A 2 0.81 -15.58 25.38
C VAL A 2 2.21 -16.04 24.97
N LYS A 3 2.31 -16.85 23.91
CA LYS A 3 3.59 -17.28 23.34
C LYS A 3 4.32 -16.01 22.88
N ALA A 4 5.38 -15.63 23.60
CA ALA A 4 6.20 -14.47 23.24
C ALA A 4 7.21 -14.90 22.15
N PHE A 5 7.28 -14.12 21.07
CA PHE A 5 8.24 -14.31 19.99
C PHE A 5 9.67 -14.16 20.50
N LYS A 6 10.59 -15.05 20.09
CA LYS A 6 11.97 -15.09 20.61
C LYS A 6 12.93 -14.13 19.92
N ILE A 7 12.67 -13.69 18.67
CA ILE A 7 13.61 -12.88 17.86
C ILE A 7 12.82 -11.93 16.93
N PHE A 8 13.27 -10.67 16.83
CA PHE A 8 12.70 -9.62 15.96
C PHE A 8 13.73 -9.18 14.89
N GLY A 9 13.32 -9.14 13.61
CA GLY A 9 13.97 -8.38 12.54
C GLY A 9 15.42 -8.75 12.19
N ARG A 10 15.69 -9.94 11.64
CA ARG A 10 17.00 -10.24 11.05
C ARG A 10 17.06 -9.76 9.57
N PRO A 11 18.14 -9.08 9.14
CA PRO A 11 18.37 -8.81 7.73
C PRO A 11 18.57 -10.13 6.95
N ASP A 12 18.14 -10.13 5.69
CA ASP A 12 18.20 -11.29 4.79
C ASP A 12 19.64 -11.83 4.69
N LEU A 13 19.95 -12.86 5.46
CA LEU A 13 21.18 -13.65 5.30
C LEU A 13 20.90 -14.82 4.37
N PRO A 14 21.83 -15.16 3.45
CA PRO A 14 21.71 -16.36 2.63
C PRO A 14 21.59 -17.60 3.52
N TYR A 15 20.69 -18.50 3.13
CA TYR A 15 20.13 -19.63 3.88
C TYR A 15 21.13 -20.79 4.17
N SER A 16 22.34 -20.50 4.65
CA SER A 16 23.41 -21.51 4.76
C SER A 16 23.91 -21.85 6.17
N GLU A 17 23.48 -21.19 7.24
CA GLU A 17 24.04 -21.46 8.58
C GLU A 17 22.97 -21.55 9.67
N CYS A 18 22.31 -22.70 9.74
CA CYS A 18 21.72 -23.24 10.96
C CYS A 18 21.87 -24.77 10.96
N ALA A 19 23.11 -25.25 10.89
CA ALA A 19 23.44 -26.62 11.26
C ALA A 19 24.07 -26.60 12.66
N ASN A 20 23.65 -27.58 13.47
CA ASN A 20 24.09 -27.88 14.83
C ASN A 20 23.28 -27.19 15.95
N ILE A 21 22.50 -27.99 16.68
CA ILE A 21 22.77 -28.37 18.08
C ILE A 21 21.78 -29.49 18.51
N LEU A 22 22.35 -30.69 18.74
CA LEU A 22 22.10 -31.71 19.79
C LEU A 22 20.63 -32.08 20.15
N ASN A 23 20.13 -33.28 19.83
CA ASN A 23 20.37 -34.62 20.42
C ASN A 23 19.89 -34.79 21.88
N VAL A 24 18.74 -35.46 22.12
CA VAL A 24 18.50 -36.45 23.20
C VAL A 24 17.30 -37.37 22.83
N ASN A 25 17.58 -38.67 22.62
CA ASN A 25 16.94 -39.89 23.18
C ASN A 25 15.62 -39.72 23.99
N GLU A 26 14.59 -40.57 24.01
CA GLU A 26 14.48 -42.04 24.06
C GLU A 26 12.94 -42.36 24.10
N ILE A 27 12.40 -43.32 23.32
CA ILE A 27 11.89 -44.66 23.72
C ILE A 27 10.36 -44.82 23.96
N PHE A 28 9.79 -45.80 23.21
CA PHE A 28 8.61 -46.69 23.44
C PHE A 28 7.19 -46.08 23.24
N ASP A 29 6.17 -46.75 22.69
CA ASP A 29 5.80 -48.18 22.49
C ASP A 29 4.95 -48.29 21.18
N LYS A 30 5.23 -49.17 20.21
CA LYS A 30 4.81 -50.58 20.02
C LYS A 30 3.36 -50.85 19.57
N ASN A 31 3.32 -51.72 18.53
CA ASN A 31 2.28 -52.69 18.12
C ASN A 31 1.26 -52.20 17.07
N ASN A 32 1.41 -52.64 15.81
CA ASN A 32 0.85 -53.85 15.15
C ASN A 32 -0.53 -53.53 14.52
N GLU A 33 -0.95 -53.97 13.35
CA GLU A 33 -0.55 -55.06 12.45
C GLU A 33 -1.27 -54.82 11.09
N GLN A 34 -0.84 -55.53 10.04
CA GLN A 34 -1.24 -55.41 8.63
C GLN A 34 -2.71 -55.77 8.29
N SER A 35 -3.26 -55.12 7.26
CA SER A 35 -3.91 -55.81 6.12
C SER A 35 -4.14 -54.86 4.93
N ASN A 36 -3.78 -55.30 3.73
CA ASN A 36 -4.11 -54.65 2.45
C ASN A 36 -5.59 -54.90 2.08
N ASP A 37 -6.21 -53.98 1.34
CA ASP A 37 -7.05 -54.29 0.17
C ASP A 37 -7.36 -53.01 -0.63
N ASP A 38 -7.20 -53.11 -1.95
CA ASP A 38 -7.41 -52.07 -2.95
C ASP A 38 -8.91 -51.80 -3.17
N MET A 39 -9.34 -50.53 -3.05
CA MET A 39 -10.56 -50.01 -3.68
C MET A 39 -10.36 -48.53 -4.01
N ASP A 40 -10.47 -48.17 -5.29
CA ASP A 40 -10.56 -46.78 -5.76
C ASP A 40 -11.82 -46.12 -5.16
N GLU A 41 -11.64 -45.34 -4.10
CA GLU A 41 -12.64 -44.39 -3.60
C GLU A 41 -12.15 -42.99 -3.92
N ASP A 42 -13.02 -42.18 -4.54
CA ASP A 42 -12.88 -40.73 -4.65
C ASP A 42 -12.29 -40.20 -3.35
N GLU A 43 -11.02 -39.79 -3.38
CA GLU A 43 -10.27 -39.34 -2.22
C GLU A 43 -10.94 -38.05 -1.74
N MET A 44 -11.98 -38.22 -0.90
CA MET A 44 -12.62 -37.16 -0.15
C MET A 44 -11.46 -36.37 0.41
N LEU A 45 -11.27 -35.12 -0.05
CA LEU A 45 -10.21 -34.23 0.43
C LEU A 45 -10.35 -34.18 1.95
N ILE A 46 -9.63 -35.06 2.65
CA ILE A 46 -9.60 -35.08 4.10
C ILE A 46 -8.95 -33.76 4.41
N LEU A 47 -9.78 -32.80 4.85
CA LEU A 47 -9.32 -31.54 5.38
C LEU A 47 -8.37 -31.94 6.51
N LYS A 48 -7.07 -31.88 6.22
CA LYS A 48 -6.05 -32.19 7.22
C LYS A 48 -6.33 -31.28 8.40
N GLU A 49 -6.36 -31.89 9.58
CA GLU A 49 -6.47 -31.17 10.83
C GLU A 49 -5.36 -30.10 10.86
N PHE A 50 -5.69 -28.91 11.38
CA PHE A 50 -4.71 -27.83 11.45
C PHE A 50 -3.45 -28.35 12.17
N PRO A 51 -2.24 -28.17 11.61
CA PRO A 51 -1.04 -28.71 12.21
C PRO A 51 -0.88 -28.19 13.64
N GLU A 52 -0.73 -29.11 14.60
CA GLU A 52 -0.46 -28.75 15.98
C GLU A 52 0.88 -28.00 16.06
N ALA A 53 0.86 -26.85 16.72
CA ALA A 53 2.03 -25.99 16.86
C ALA A 53 3.10 -26.70 17.71
N LYS A 54 4.17 -27.19 17.08
CA LYS A 54 5.30 -27.81 17.78
C LYS A 54 6.03 -26.75 18.62
N ASP A 55 6.21 -27.01 19.92
CA ASP A 55 6.89 -26.10 20.85
C ASP A 55 8.40 -25.89 20.55
N SER A 56 8.95 -26.55 19.53
CA SER A 56 10.32 -26.39 19.03
C SER A 56 10.49 -25.25 18.02
N ASP A 57 9.41 -24.67 17.50
CA ASP A 57 9.51 -23.67 16.43
C ASP A 57 9.95 -22.31 17.00
N ILE A 58 11.12 -21.83 16.57
CA ILE A 58 11.54 -20.45 16.83
C ILE A 58 10.62 -19.55 15.98
N TYR A 59 9.53 -19.06 16.57
CA TYR A 59 8.66 -18.09 15.91
C TYR A 59 9.42 -16.78 15.70
N GLN A 60 9.76 -16.50 14.45
CA GLN A 60 10.38 -15.25 14.01
C GLN A 60 9.30 -14.35 13.44
N LEU A 61 9.28 -13.10 13.88
CA LEU A 61 8.42 -12.10 13.25
C LEU A 61 9.01 -11.70 11.89
N PRO A 62 8.15 -11.45 10.89
CA PRO A 62 8.59 -10.81 9.65
C PRO A 62 9.38 -9.53 9.94
N ASN A 63 10.22 -9.14 8.99
CA ASN A 63 10.97 -7.89 9.10
C ASN A 63 10.02 -6.69 9.25
N HIS A 64 10.47 -5.68 10.00
CA HIS A 64 9.68 -4.47 10.21
C HIS A 64 9.48 -3.72 8.89
N GLU A 65 8.25 -3.76 8.39
CA GLU A 65 7.83 -3.05 7.19
C GLU A 65 7.44 -1.61 7.51
N ARG A 66 7.88 -0.66 6.68
CA ARG A 66 7.40 0.73 6.80
C ARG A 66 5.94 0.79 6.35
N CYS A 67 5.12 1.50 7.11
CA CYS A 67 3.72 1.73 6.74
C CYS A 67 3.62 2.39 5.36
N ALA A 68 2.94 1.73 4.42
CA ALA A 68 2.73 2.23 3.07
C ALA A 68 1.95 3.55 3.07
N THR A 69 0.90 3.65 3.89
CA THR A 69 0.09 4.85 4.07
C THR A 69 0.92 6.04 4.57
N HIS A 70 1.83 5.81 5.54
CA HIS A 70 2.76 6.84 5.97
C HIS A 70 3.69 7.27 4.82
N THR A 71 4.19 6.32 4.04
CA THR A 71 5.05 6.59 2.88
C THR A 71 4.32 7.40 1.80
N LEU A 72 3.03 7.11 1.56
CA LEU A 72 2.19 7.89 0.64
C LEU A 72 1.98 9.32 1.13
N HIS A 73 1.79 9.54 2.43
CA HIS A 73 1.65 10.89 3.01
C HIS A 73 2.91 11.76 2.84
N LEU A 74 4.10 11.14 2.69
CA LEU A 74 5.34 11.87 2.44
C LEU A 74 5.40 12.47 1.03
N ILE A 75 4.73 11.87 0.04
CA ILE A 75 4.72 12.38 -1.35
C ILE A 75 4.17 13.80 -1.41
N PRO A 76 2.92 14.06 -0.98
CA PRO A 76 2.38 15.40 -1.08
C PRO A 76 2.98 16.38 -0.05
N SER A 77 3.45 15.88 1.09
CA SER A 77 4.00 16.74 2.15
C SER A 77 5.45 17.16 1.91
N ARG A 78 6.18 16.47 1.02
CA ARG A 78 7.61 16.74 0.78
C ARG A 78 7.97 16.81 -0.70
N ASP A 79 7.50 15.88 -1.51
CA ASP A 79 7.99 15.75 -2.89
C ASP A 79 7.27 16.70 -3.85
N ILE A 80 5.98 16.94 -3.64
CA ILE A 80 5.21 17.88 -4.49
C ILE A 80 5.78 19.30 -4.43
N ASP A 81 6.46 19.71 -3.35
CA ASP A 81 7.16 20.99 -3.28
C ASP A 81 8.27 21.15 -4.35
N LYS A 82 8.79 20.04 -4.88
CA LYS A 82 9.70 20.08 -6.05
C LYS A 82 9.02 20.71 -7.26
N ALA A 83 7.70 20.55 -7.45
CA ALA A 83 6.98 21.13 -8.59
C ALA A 83 7.03 22.66 -8.55
N ARG A 84 6.95 23.24 -7.34
CA ARG A 84 7.08 24.68 -7.09
C ARG A 84 8.52 25.17 -7.32
N SER A 85 9.51 24.34 -7.00
CA SER A 85 10.92 24.68 -7.18
C SER A 85 11.38 24.59 -8.64
N ASN A 86 10.86 23.61 -9.39
CA ASN A 86 11.29 23.31 -10.75
C ASN A 86 10.62 24.19 -11.82
N ASN A 87 9.46 24.76 -11.53
CA ASN A 87 8.71 25.56 -12.51
C ASN A 87 8.14 26.85 -11.89
N ASN A 88 8.67 27.99 -12.34
CA ASN A 88 8.26 29.31 -11.84
C ASN A 88 6.83 29.69 -12.25
N SER A 89 6.33 29.27 -13.42
CA SER A 89 4.94 29.56 -13.81
C SER A 89 3.97 28.77 -12.95
N TYR A 90 4.25 27.47 -12.74
CA TYR A 90 3.51 26.63 -11.81
C TYR A 90 3.50 27.24 -10.40
N ARG A 91 4.67 27.61 -9.86
CA ARG A 91 4.80 28.23 -8.53
C ARG A 91 3.91 29.46 -8.37
N LYS A 92 3.92 30.37 -9.35
CA LYS A 92 3.12 31.60 -9.29
C LYS A 92 1.62 31.31 -9.20
N VAL A 93 1.11 30.42 -10.04
CA VAL A 93 -0.33 30.07 -10.04
C VAL A 93 -0.70 29.29 -8.78
N HIS A 94 0.14 28.32 -8.39
CA HIS A 94 -0.02 27.57 -7.14
C HIS A 94 -0.08 28.49 -5.93
N ASP A 95 0.92 29.35 -5.74
CA ASP A 95 1.01 30.20 -4.55
C ASP A 95 -0.14 31.22 -4.50
N ALA A 96 -0.56 31.75 -5.66
CA ALA A 96 -1.71 32.65 -5.74
C ALA A 96 -3.04 31.94 -5.38
N ALA A 97 -3.30 30.76 -5.95
CA ALA A 97 -4.51 29.99 -5.68
C ALA A 97 -4.55 29.56 -4.20
N MET A 98 -3.47 28.96 -3.70
CA MET A 98 -3.40 28.47 -2.32
C MET A 98 -3.46 29.61 -1.28
N ALA A 99 -2.89 30.78 -1.57
CA ALA A 99 -3.01 31.94 -0.67
C ALA A 99 -4.48 32.38 -0.50
N LYS A 100 -5.28 32.34 -1.56
CA LYS A 100 -6.71 32.69 -1.51
C LYS A 100 -7.53 31.65 -0.76
N CYS A 101 -7.28 30.36 -1.00
CA CYS A 101 -7.90 29.29 -0.22
C CYS A 101 -7.59 29.45 1.28
N ARG A 102 -6.32 29.69 1.63
CA ARG A 102 -5.88 29.93 3.02
C ARG A 102 -6.51 31.17 3.63
N ALA A 103 -6.69 32.24 2.86
CA ALA A 103 -7.33 33.46 3.35
C ALA A 103 -8.78 33.17 3.81
N VAL A 104 -9.53 32.38 3.03
CA VAL A 104 -10.88 31.93 3.42
C VAL A 104 -10.83 31.05 4.67
N TRP A 105 -9.98 30.01 4.67
CA TRP A 105 -9.91 29.08 5.80
C TRP A 105 -9.53 29.78 7.11
N ASN A 106 -8.53 30.66 7.08
CA ASN A 106 -8.07 31.39 8.26
C ASN A 106 -9.13 32.36 8.78
N LEU A 107 -9.83 33.06 7.87
CA LEU A 107 -10.86 34.01 8.27
C LEU A 107 -12.08 33.30 8.88
N CYS A 108 -12.56 32.23 8.24
CA CYS A 108 -13.66 31.42 8.77
C CYS A 108 -13.28 30.72 10.08
N ALA A 109 -12.04 30.24 10.23
CA ALA A 109 -11.58 29.63 11.48
C ALA A 109 -11.61 30.61 12.68
N GLY A 110 -11.41 31.90 12.44
CA GLY A 110 -11.37 32.93 13.48
C GLY A 110 -12.64 33.76 13.65
N SER A 111 -13.66 33.60 12.78
CA SER A 111 -14.82 34.50 12.76
C SER A 111 -16.13 33.74 12.52
N PRO A 112 -17.00 33.58 13.55
CA PRO A 112 -18.32 33.00 13.40
C PRO A 112 -19.17 33.74 12.36
N LYS A 113 -19.07 35.07 12.32
CA LYS A 113 -19.74 35.91 11.32
C LYS A 113 -19.28 35.59 9.90
N ALA A 114 -17.99 35.33 9.69
CA ALA A 114 -17.51 34.91 8.37
C ALA A 114 -18.05 33.52 7.98
N CYS A 115 -18.18 32.60 8.95
CA CYS A 115 -18.81 31.31 8.73
C CYS A 115 -20.31 31.43 8.38
N GLU A 116 -21.05 32.30 9.04
CA GLU A 116 -22.45 32.59 8.73
C GLU A 116 -22.59 33.12 7.30
N ILE A 117 -21.79 34.13 6.93
CA ILE A 117 -21.79 34.68 5.56
C ILE A 117 -21.45 33.60 4.52
N TYR A 118 -20.46 32.74 4.81
CA TYR A 118 -20.09 31.63 3.93
C TYR A 118 -21.26 30.65 3.76
N LEU A 119 -21.91 30.26 4.87
CA LEU A 119 -23.04 29.34 4.87
C LEU A 119 -24.26 29.92 4.14
N GLU A 120 -24.59 31.18 4.35
CA GLU A 120 -25.71 31.88 3.71
C GLU A 120 -25.58 31.92 2.19
N ILE A 121 -24.37 32.15 1.68
CA ILE A 121 -24.13 32.28 0.23
C ILE A 121 -23.95 30.92 -0.43
N THR A 122 -23.21 30.00 0.21
CA THR A 122 -22.83 28.72 -0.42
C THR A 122 -23.74 27.56 -0.08
N GLY A 123 -24.58 27.70 0.95
CA GLY A 123 -25.39 26.62 1.51
C GLY A 123 -24.58 25.53 2.22
N LYS A 124 -23.28 25.72 2.44
CA LYS A 124 -22.38 24.76 3.09
C LYS A 124 -21.55 25.43 4.17
N SER A 125 -21.26 24.70 5.24
CA SER A 125 -20.31 25.19 6.25
C SER A 125 -18.89 25.23 5.67
N PRO A 126 -18.10 26.28 5.98
CA PRO A 126 -16.71 26.32 5.55
C PRO A 126 -15.90 25.21 6.23
N THR A 127 -15.02 24.58 5.47
CA THR A 127 -14.04 23.62 6.00
C THR A 127 -12.69 24.29 6.21
N SER A 128 -11.85 23.71 7.07
CA SER A 128 -10.51 24.19 7.33
C SER A 128 -9.55 23.01 7.43
N PRO A 129 -8.37 23.07 6.78
CA PRO A 129 -7.47 21.94 6.71
C PRO A 129 -6.78 21.68 8.05
N CYS A 130 -6.66 20.41 8.41
CA CYS A 130 -5.82 19.95 9.51
C CYS A 130 -4.35 19.93 9.06
N PRO A 131 -3.43 20.71 9.68
CA PRO A 131 -2.04 20.81 9.23
C PRO A 131 -1.26 19.50 9.25
N THR A 132 -1.69 18.53 10.07
CA THR A 132 -0.99 17.26 10.28
C THR A 132 -1.39 16.17 9.29
N ARG A 133 -2.43 16.39 8.47
CA ARG A 133 -2.95 15.38 7.53
C ARG A 133 -3.22 15.98 6.16
N TRP A 134 -2.41 15.60 5.17
CA TRP A 134 -2.57 16.09 3.80
C TRP A 134 -3.96 15.80 3.20
N ASN A 135 -4.59 14.67 3.54
CA ASN A 135 -5.97 14.38 3.07
C ASN A 135 -6.96 15.48 3.46
N SER A 136 -6.81 16.10 4.64
CA SER A 136 -7.66 17.22 5.04
C SER A 136 -7.45 18.45 4.14
N TYR A 137 -6.21 18.68 3.69
CA TYR A 137 -5.90 19.73 2.72
C TYR A 137 -6.56 19.46 1.36
N TYR A 138 -6.48 18.22 0.87
CA TYR A 138 -7.16 17.77 -0.35
C TYR A 138 -8.68 17.98 -0.26
N ASP A 139 -9.29 17.59 0.87
CA ASP A 139 -10.74 17.72 1.07
C ASP A 139 -11.20 19.17 1.11
N CYS A 140 -10.47 20.05 1.80
CA CYS A 140 -10.84 21.47 1.89
C CYS A 140 -10.77 22.19 0.53
N ILE A 141 -9.80 21.85 -0.32
CA ILE A 141 -9.75 22.39 -1.69
C ILE A 141 -10.91 21.82 -2.52
N THR A 142 -11.19 20.52 -2.39
CA THR A 142 -12.32 19.88 -3.07
C THR A 142 -13.64 20.54 -2.67
N ASP A 143 -13.81 20.91 -1.41
CA ASP A 143 -15.01 21.59 -0.91
C ASP A 143 -15.16 23.02 -1.45
N ILE A 144 -14.05 23.76 -1.59
CA ILE A 144 -14.06 25.07 -2.27
C ILE A 144 -14.51 24.90 -3.73
N LEU A 145 -14.00 23.89 -4.44
CA LEU A 145 -14.38 23.65 -5.83
C LEU A 145 -15.85 23.25 -6.00
N LYS A 146 -16.45 22.60 -5.00
CA LYS A 146 -17.90 22.29 -4.99
C LYS A 146 -18.78 23.55 -4.90
N VAL A 147 -18.23 24.70 -4.52
CA VAL A 147 -18.93 25.99 -4.41
C VAL A 147 -18.30 27.06 -5.30
N GLN A 148 -17.59 26.64 -6.35
CA GLN A 148 -16.82 27.55 -7.24
C GLN A 148 -17.66 28.66 -7.88
N GLU A 149 -18.96 28.44 -8.07
CA GLU A 149 -19.88 29.44 -8.66
C GLU A 149 -20.19 30.58 -7.69
N THR A 150 -20.22 30.30 -6.38
CA THR A 150 -20.63 31.26 -5.34
C THR A 150 -19.47 31.74 -4.47
N ILE A 151 -18.32 31.05 -4.47
CA ILE A 151 -17.14 31.40 -3.65
C ILE A 151 -16.64 32.82 -3.90
N ASN A 152 -16.72 33.31 -5.14
CA ASN A 152 -16.31 34.68 -5.47
C ASN A 152 -17.26 35.75 -4.94
N GLU A 153 -18.53 35.42 -4.68
CA GLU A 153 -19.42 36.30 -3.93
C GLU A 153 -19.03 36.34 -2.45
N VAL A 154 -18.75 35.17 -1.85
CA VAL A 154 -18.26 35.08 -0.47
C VAL A 154 -17.00 35.92 -0.28
N LEU A 155 -16.00 35.71 -1.14
CA LEU A 155 -14.73 36.44 -1.08
C LEU A 155 -14.94 37.96 -1.12
N ARG A 156 -15.85 38.44 -1.99
CA ARG A 156 -16.18 39.88 -2.07
C ARG A 156 -16.85 40.40 -0.80
N LYS A 157 -17.84 39.69 -0.24
CA LYS A 157 -18.49 40.11 1.01
C LYS A 157 -17.55 40.10 2.21
N LEU A 158 -16.58 39.19 2.21
CA LEU A 158 -15.56 39.08 3.26
C LEU A 158 -14.36 40.03 3.06
N GLY A 159 -14.34 40.83 2.00
CA GLY A 159 -13.22 41.74 1.69
C GLY A 159 -11.94 41.04 1.26
N LEU A 160 -12.03 39.80 0.78
CA LEU A 160 -10.92 38.98 0.31
C LEU A 160 -10.74 39.06 -1.21
N ALA A 161 -9.53 38.76 -1.68
CA ALA A 161 -9.24 38.71 -3.10
C ALA A 161 -9.97 37.53 -3.78
N VAL A 162 -10.68 37.82 -4.88
CA VAL A 162 -11.40 36.81 -5.67
C VAL A 162 -10.48 35.79 -6.33
N LEU A 163 -10.98 34.55 -6.48
CA LEU A 163 -10.35 33.50 -7.28
C LEU A 163 -10.54 33.82 -8.76
N LYS A 164 -9.43 33.94 -9.47
CA LYS A 164 -9.41 34.14 -10.93
C LYS A 164 -9.66 32.81 -11.63
N GLU A 165 -10.15 32.86 -12.86
CA GLU A 165 -10.40 31.66 -13.67
C GLU A 165 -9.17 30.75 -13.78
N ILE A 166 -7.99 31.33 -14.01
CA ILE A 166 -6.71 30.60 -14.06
C ILE A 166 -6.44 29.83 -12.76
N GLU A 167 -6.79 30.40 -11.61
CA GLU A 167 -6.58 29.77 -10.30
C GLU A 167 -7.61 28.67 -10.04
N VAL A 168 -8.86 28.85 -10.49
CA VAL A 168 -9.91 27.82 -10.41
C VAL A 168 -9.52 26.62 -11.28
N GLN A 169 -9.15 26.85 -12.54
CA GLN A 169 -8.69 25.78 -13.45
C GLN A 169 -7.46 25.06 -12.91
N PHE A 170 -6.51 25.80 -12.33
CA PHE A 170 -5.37 25.22 -11.64
C PHE A 170 -5.79 24.31 -10.48
N LEU A 171 -6.71 24.74 -9.62
CA LEU A 171 -7.18 23.95 -8.47
C LEU A 171 -7.89 22.66 -8.92
N ILE A 172 -8.67 22.72 -10.01
CA ILE A 172 -9.30 21.55 -10.63
C ILE A 172 -8.23 20.54 -11.08
N GLU A 173 -7.25 20.99 -11.86
CA GLU A 173 -6.15 20.12 -12.30
C GLU A 173 -5.34 19.57 -11.13
N TYR A 174 -5.08 20.39 -10.11
CA TYR A 174 -4.32 20.01 -8.92
C TYR A 174 -5.03 18.91 -8.13
N ILE A 175 -6.35 19.02 -7.93
CA ILE A 175 -7.16 17.99 -7.27
C ILE A 175 -7.19 16.71 -8.10
N ASN A 176 -7.43 16.80 -9.41
CA ASN A 176 -7.44 15.63 -10.29
C ASN A 176 -6.08 14.90 -10.27
N THR A 177 -4.98 15.65 -10.30
CA THR A 177 -3.61 15.11 -10.22
C THR A 177 -3.31 14.46 -8.88
N SER A 178 -3.87 15.00 -7.80
CA SER A 178 -3.66 14.52 -6.42
C SER A 178 -4.58 13.36 -6.03
N LYS A 179 -5.70 13.18 -6.76
CA LYS A 179 -6.73 12.18 -6.48
C LYS A 179 -6.21 10.74 -6.36
N PRO A 180 -5.31 10.23 -7.23
CA PRO A 180 -4.76 8.88 -7.09
C PRO A 180 -4.10 8.64 -5.72
N ILE A 181 -3.36 9.64 -5.22
CA ILE A 181 -2.70 9.56 -3.91
C ILE A 181 -3.75 9.54 -2.80
N SER A 182 -4.75 10.44 -2.85
CA SER A 182 -5.78 10.53 -1.82
C SER A 182 -6.60 9.25 -1.70
N GLU A 183 -7.00 8.67 -2.84
CA GLU A 183 -7.71 7.39 -2.88
C GLU A 183 -6.85 6.24 -2.36
N ALA A 184 -5.57 6.18 -2.74
CA ALA A 184 -4.66 5.15 -2.26
C ALA A 184 -4.42 5.22 -0.76
N ILE A 185 -4.23 6.43 -0.22
CA ILE A 185 -4.14 6.62 1.23
C ILE A 185 -5.40 6.08 1.90
N ARG A 186 -6.59 6.49 1.45
CA ARG A 186 -7.86 6.02 2.03
C ARG A 186 -8.04 4.51 1.93
N SER A 187 -7.65 3.91 0.81
CA SER A 187 -7.75 2.46 0.60
C SER A 187 -6.77 1.66 1.47
N LEU A 188 -5.62 2.24 1.83
CA LEU A 188 -4.58 1.57 2.63
C LEU A 188 -4.60 1.98 4.12
N GLU A 189 -5.39 2.97 4.49
CA GLU A 189 -5.60 3.42 5.87
C GLU A 189 -6.81 2.75 6.55
N GLY A 190 -7.59 1.96 5.82
CA GLY A 190 -8.77 1.30 6.38
C GLY A 190 -8.40 0.26 7.45
N ASP A 191 -9.07 0.31 8.60
CA ASP A 191 -8.92 -0.71 9.67
C ASP A 191 -9.55 -2.07 9.31
N LYS A 192 -10.46 -2.09 8.33
CA LYS A 192 -11.16 -3.27 7.84
C LYS A 192 -10.82 -3.48 6.37
N GLU A 193 -10.63 -4.73 5.97
CA GLU A 193 -10.39 -5.13 4.58
C GLU A 193 -9.11 -4.60 3.92
N THR A 194 -8.21 -3.97 4.69
CA THR A 194 -6.87 -3.60 4.23
C THR A 194 -5.88 -4.68 4.60
N PHE A 195 -5.37 -5.39 3.60
CA PHE A 195 -4.37 -6.44 3.78
C PHE A 195 -3.11 -6.09 3.00
N TYR A 196 -2.01 -6.76 3.32
CA TYR A 196 -0.74 -6.56 2.62
C TYR A 196 -0.87 -6.79 1.09
N GLY A 197 -1.74 -7.71 0.68
CA GLY A 197 -2.05 -7.99 -0.73
C GLY A 197 -2.75 -6.83 -1.47
N CYS A 198 -3.22 -5.79 -0.79
CA CYS A 198 -3.81 -4.61 -1.42
C CYS A 198 -2.75 -3.62 -1.94
N LEU A 199 -1.52 -3.67 -1.41
CA LEU A 199 -0.49 -2.65 -1.70
C LEU A 199 -0.07 -2.63 -3.16
N GLN A 200 0.38 -3.77 -3.70
CA GLN A 200 0.83 -3.88 -5.09
C GLN A 200 -0.24 -3.46 -6.10
N PRO A 201 -1.49 -3.98 -6.01
CA PRO A 201 -2.58 -3.52 -6.86
C PRO A 201 -2.79 -1.99 -6.81
N GLU A 202 -2.70 -1.40 -5.63
CA GLU A 202 -2.94 0.03 -5.43
C GLU A 202 -1.83 0.90 -6.04
N LEU A 203 -0.56 0.49 -5.89
CA LEU A 203 0.57 1.17 -6.55
C LEU A 203 0.43 1.17 -8.07
N TYR A 204 0.06 0.03 -8.67
CA TYR A 204 -0.16 -0.07 -10.12
C TYR A 204 -1.40 0.69 -10.58
N ARG A 205 -2.46 0.71 -9.78
CA ARG A 205 -3.66 1.52 -10.04
C ARG A 205 -3.32 3.01 -10.10
N MET A 206 -2.56 3.51 -9.12
CA MET A 206 -2.11 4.90 -9.10
C MET A 206 -1.27 5.25 -10.35
N HIS A 207 -0.28 4.42 -10.71
CA HIS A 207 0.53 4.66 -11.90
C HIS A 207 -0.32 4.76 -13.16
N LYS A 208 -1.27 3.83 -13.33
CA LYS A 208 -2.20 3.85 -14.47
C LYS A 208 -3.06 5.11 -14.49
N MET A 209 -3.59 5.55 -13.34
CA MET A 209 -4.38 6.79 -13.27
C MET A 209 -3.55 8.02 -13.62
N LEU A 210 -2.31 8.09 -13.14
CA LEU A 210 -1.40 9.19 -13.46
C LEU A 210 -1.01 9.20 -14.95
N ASP A 211 -0.84 8.04 -15.57
CA ASP A 211 -0.62 7.93 -17.02
C ASP A 211 -1.80 8.45 -17.83
N LEU A 212 -3.04 8.11 -17.42
CA LEU A 212 -4.25 8.61 -18.07
C LEU A 212 -4.36 10.13 -17.92
N LEU A 213 -4.14 10.66 -16.72
CA LEU A 213 -4.12 12.11 -16.47
C LEU A 213 -3.03 12.82 -17.30
N LYS A 214 -1.88 12.17 -17.51
CA LYS A 214 -0.82 12.74 -18.35
C LYS A 214 -1.26 12.83 -19.82
N GLN A 215 -1.99 11.84 -20.32
CA GLN A 215 -2.48 11.81 -21.70
C GLN A 215 -3.51 12.91 -21.99
N GLU A 216 -4.20 13.41 -20.97
CA GLU A 216 -5.10 14.57 -21.08
C GLU A 216 -4.37 15.89 -21.36
N ASN A 217 -3.02 15.90 -21.31
CA ASN A 217 -2.16 17.07 -21.52
C ASN A 217 -2.55 18.29 -20.64
N PRO A 218 -2.49 18.13 -19.29
CA PRO A 218 -2.88 19.19 -18.36
C PRO A 218 -2.02 20.45 -18.53
N VAL A 219 -2.67 21.62 -18.45
CA VAL A 219 -2.04 22.91 -18.72
C VAL A 219 -1.06 23.30 -17.62
N TYR A 220 -1.42 23.02 -16.36
CA TYR A 220 -0.63 23.43 -15.21
C TYR A 220 0.07 22.25 -14.55
N CYS A 221 -0.61 21.11 -14.39
CA CYS A 221 -0.14 20.02 -13.54
C CYS A 221 0.67 18.94 -14.27
N GLY A 222 1.04 19.14 -15.54
CA GLY A 222 1.82 18.17 -16.30
C GLY A 222 3.15 17.79 -15.65
N GLY A 223 3.90 18.76 -15.14
CA GLY A 223 5.15 18.50 -14.40
C GLY A 223 4.92 17.93 -12.99
N LEU A 224 3.78 18.24 -12.37
CA LEU A 224 3.41 17.66 -11.07
C LEU A 224 3.16 16.16 -11.20
N ILE A 225 2.50 15.71 -12.28
CA ILE A 225 2.28 14.28 -12.55
C ILE A 225 3.62 13.54 -12.64
N ASP A 226 4.59 14.09 -13.35
CA ASP A 226 5.91 13.46 -13.50
C ASP A 226 6.60 13.31 -12.14
N ILE A 227 6.54 14.36 -11.30
CA ILE A 227 7.10 14.36 -9.94
C ILE A 227 6.41 13.33 -9.06
N ILE A 228 5.07 13.22 -9.11
CA ILE A 228 4.34 12.21 -8.33
C ILE A 228 4.73 10.80 -8.78
N LYS A 229 4.79 10.55 -10.09
CA LYS A 229 5.19 9.24 -10.63
C LYS A 229 6.60 8.86 -10.18
N GLU A 230 7.56 9.77 -10.29
CA GLU A 230 8.93 9.58 -9.83
C GLU A 230 8.98 9.31 -8.32
N SER A 231 8.18 10.05 -7.54
CA SER A 231 8.11 9.89 -6.10
C SER A 231 7.56 8.53 -5.68
N ILE A 232 6.52 8.04 -6.37
CA ILE A 232 5.99 6.70 -6.14
C ILE A 232 7.06 5.66 -6.47
N GLN A 233 7.71 5.76 -7.62
CA GLN A 233 8.78 4.84 -8.03
C GLN A 233 9.92 4.78 -7.01
N ASN A 234 10.43 5.94 -6.59
CA ASN A 234 11.55 6.00 -5.66
C ASN A 234 11.19 5.52 -4.25
N ARG A 235 10.01 5.88 -3.75
CA ARG A 235 9.60 5.51 -2.37
C ARG A 235 9.17 4.06 -2.25
N PHE A 236 8.64 3.49 -3.34
CA PHE A 236 8.16 2.11 -3.39
C PHE A 236 9.03 1.22 -4.29
N GLU A 237 10.30 1.59 -4.50
CA GLU A 237 11.24 0.88 -5.37
C GLU A 237 11.29 -0.63 -5.07
N LYS A 238 11.32 -0.99 -3.78
CA LYS A 238 11.34 -2.39 -3.33
C LYS A 238 10.10 -3.22 -3.69
N TYR A 239 9.03 -2.57 -4.17
CA TYR A 239 7.81 -3.20 -4.66
C TYR A 239 7.79 -3.29 -6.20
N ASN A 240 8.88 -2.95 -6.89
CA ASN A 240 9.01 -3.23 -8.31
C ASN A 240 8.91 -4.75 -8.56
N LEU A 241 8.17 -5.17 -9.59
CA LEU A 241 7.93 -6.59 -9.88
C LEU A 241 9.21 -7.42 -10.02
N HIS A 242 10.27 -6.80 -10.53
CA HIS A 242 11.56 -7.45 -10.77
C HIS A 242 12.55 -7.28 -9.61
N ASP A 243 12.15 -6.61 -8.52
CA ASP A 243 12.94 -6.51 -7.31
C ASP A 243 12.76 -7.77 -6.45
N THR A 244 13.85 -8.35 -5.97
CA THR A 244 13.81 -9.57 -5.16
C THR A 244 13.04 -9.37 -3.84
N ARG A 245 13.03 -8.15 -3.31
CA ARG A 245 12.32 -7.77 -2.08
C ARG A 245 10.80 -7.69 -2.29
N ALA A 246 10.34 -7.60 -3.52
CA ALA A 246 8.91 -7.48 -3.82
C ALA A 246 8.18 -8.82 -3.72
N LYS A 247 8.89 -9.95 -3.71
CA LYS A 247 8.33 -11.31 -3.80
C LYS A 247 7.11 -11.51 -2.89
N ASP A 248 7.23 -11.20 -1.60
CA ASP A 248 6.14 -11.40 -0.63
C ASP A 248 4.92 -10.53 -0.93
N SER A 249 5.14 -9.29 -1.35
CA SER A 249 4.05 -8.39 -1.72
C SER A 249 3.32 -8.87 -2.99
N ILE A 250 4.05 -9.43 -3.95
CA ILE A 250 3.50 -9.98 -5.19
C ILE A 250 2.67 -11.23 -4.85
N LEU A 251 3.22 -12.15 -4.08
CA LEU A 251 2.54 -13.37 -3.66
C LEU A 251 1.27 -13.04 -2.86
N ALA A 252 1.34 -12.09 -1.92
CA ALA A 252 0.19 -11.63 -1.16
C ALA A 252 -0.92 -11.07 -2.07
N ALA A 253 -0.55 -10.25 -3.06
CA ALA A 253 -1.51 -9.64 -3.98
C ALA A 253 -2.15 -10.65 -4.95
N VAL A 254 -1.36 -11.59 -5.48
CA VAL A 254 -1.85 -12.63 -6.41
C VAL A 254 -2.73 -13.65 -5.70
N SER A 255 -2.41 -13.96 -4.44
CA SER A 255 -3.22 -14.87 -3.62
C SER A 255 -4.54 -14.24 -3.18
N TYR A 256 -4.67 -12.92 -3.28
CA TYR A 256 -5.89 -12.22 -2.88
C TYR A 256 -7.03 -12.45 -3.90
N PRO A 257 -8.17 -13.08 -3.50
CA PRO A 257 -9.20 -13.54 -4.43
C PRO A 257 -9.80 -12.44 -5.33
N PHE A 258 -9.90 -11.21 -4.83
CA PHE A 258 -10.43 -10.09 -5.59
C PHE A 258 -9.49 -9.66 -6.73
N PHE A 259 -8.18 -9.59 -6.45
CA PHE A 259 -7.16 -9.06 -7.34
C PHE A 259 -6.62 -10.12 -8.31
N LYS A 260 -6.16 -11.27 -7.82
CA LYS A 260 -5.49 -12.30 -8.62
C LYS A 260 -4.41 -11.66 -9.52
N LEU A 261 -4.51 -11.84 -10.84
CA LEU A 261 -3.62 -11.23 -11.84
C LEU A 261 -4.21 -9.98 -12.53
N LYS A 262 -5.32 -9.42 -12.04
CA LYS A 262 -5.99 -8.28 -12.71
C LYS A 262 -5.17 -6.99 -12.70
N TRP A 263 -4.37 -6.79 -11.66
CA TRP A 263 -3.52 -5.61 -11.48
C TRP A 263 -2.19 -5.69 -12.24
N VAL A 264 -1.75 -6.90 -12.61
CA VAL A 264 -0.45 -7.14 -13.24
C VAL A 264 -0.50 -6.70 -14.71
N PRO A 265 0.50 -5.91 -15.20
CA PRO A 265 0.64 -5.56 -16.60
C PRO A 265 0.64 -6.80 -17.50
N ARG A 266 0.04 -6.72 -18.70
CA ARG A 266 -0.12 -7.88 -19.59
C ARG A 266 1.21 -8.59 -19.89
N ALA A 267 2.28 -7.82 -20.10
CA ALA A 267 3.62 -8.35 -20.38
C ALA A 267 4.22 -9.13 -19.20
N GLU A 268 3.83 -8.80 -17.97
CA GLU A 268 4.41 -9.35 -16.74
C GLU A 268 3.59 -10.49 -16.13
N LYS A 269 2.43 -10.80 -16.72
CA LYS A 269 1.52 -11.82 -16.17
C LYS A 269 2.14 -13.20 -16.10
N GLU A 270 2.97 -13.58 -17.07
CA GLU A 270 3.56 -14.90 -17.08
C GLU A 270 4.64 -15.04 -16.01
N TYR A 271 5.52 -14.04 -15.89
CA TYR A 271 6.49 -13.96 -14.81
C TYR A 271 5.84 -14.09 -13.43
N VAL A 272 4.77 -13.33 -13.17
CA VAL A 272 4.06 -13.38 -11.87
C VAL A 272 3.39 -14.73 -11.61
N LYS A 273 2.87 -15.41 -12.65
CA LYS A 273 2.34 -16.78 -12.50
C LYS A 273 3.44 -17.77 -12.16
N GLU A 274 4.56 -17.72 -12.87
CA GLU A 274 5.69 -18.62 -12.65
C GLU A 274 6.24 -18.45 -11.23
N LEU A 275 6.37 -17.22 -10.76
CA LEU A 275 6.76 -16.90 -9.39
C LEU A 275 5.81 -17.55 -8.37
N PHE A 276 4.50 -17.41 -8.58
CA PHE A 276 3.49 -17.99 -7.69
C PHE A 276 3.53 -19.53 -7.70
N ILE A 277 3.64 -20.16 -8.87
CA ILE A 277 3.70 -21.62 -9.01
C ILE A 277 4.99 -22.17 -8.39
N ALA A 278 6.12 -21.50 -8.60
CA ALA A 278 7.40 -21.89 -8.00
C ALA A 278 7.32 -21.89 -6.47
N GLU A 279 6.66 -20.88 -5.90
CA GLU A 279 6.46 -20.80 -4.46
C GLU A 279 5.56 -21.93 -3.93
N LEU A 280 4.45 -22.23 -4.62
CA LEU A 280 3.58 -23.36 -4.25
C LEU A 280 4.33 -24.71 -4.31
N ARG A 281 5.20 -24.90 -5.29
CA ARG A 281 6.04 -26.11 -5.40
C ARG A 281 7.04 -26.19 -4.25
N ARG A 282 7.61 -25.06 -3.82
CA ARG A 282 8.51 -25.00 -2.65
C ARG A 282 7.78 -25.46 -1.38
N PHE A 283 6.58 -24.94 -1.12
CA PHE A 283 5.77 -25.34 0.03
C PHE A 283 5.47 -26.85 0.03
N LYS A 284 5.04 -27.42 -1.11
CA LYS A 284 4.79 -28.86 -1.22
C LYS A 284 6.02 -29.73 -0.90
N GLN A 285 7.22 -29.28 -1.29
CA GLN A 285 8.46 -30.01 -1.00
C GLN A 285 8.86 -29.93 0.48
N GLU A 286 8.61 -28.80 1.14
CA GLU A 286 8.86 -28.62 2.57
C GLU A 286 7.87 -29.41 3.43
N ASP A 287 6.60 -29.46 3.03
CA ASP A 287 5.59 -30.32 3.65
C ASP A 287 5.96 -31.81 3.50
N PHE A 288 6.47 -32.22 2.34
CA PHE A 288 6.91 -33.59 2.11
C PHE A 288 8.15 -33.94 2.96
N LYS A 289 9.14 -33.04 3.04
CA LYS A 289 10.35 -33.22 3.86
C LYS A 289 10.06 -33.23 5.37
N SER A 290 9.11 -32.42 5.82
CA SER A 290 8.69 -32.39 7.23
C SER A 290 7.85 -33.61 7.62
N ALA A 291 7.09 -34.19 6.68
CA ALA A 291 6.36 -35.43 6.87
C ALA A 291 7.26 -36.69 6.80
N HIS A 292 8.39 -36.65 6.08
CA HIS A 292 9.34 -37.77 5.94
C HIS A 292 10.78 -37.31 6.17
N PRO A 293 11.24 -37.17 7.44
CA PRO A 293 12.63 -36.85 7.73
C PRO A 293 13.51 -38.02 7.27
N GLN A 294 14.43 -37.77 6.33
CA GLN A 294 15.34 -38.82 5.87
C GLN A 294 16.21 -39.33 7.03
N THR A 295 16.04 -40.61 7.39
CA THR A 295 16.96 -41.35 8.25
C THR A 295 18.27 -41.53 7.50
N SER A 296 19.26 -40.69 7.81
CA SER A 296 20.62 -40.88 7.31
C SER A 296 21.18 -42.22 7.84
N THR A 297 21.37 -43.16 6.92
CA THR A 297 22.00 -44.45 7.18
C THR A 297 23.51 -44.25 7.35
N LEU A 298 23.95 -44.09 8.59
CA LEU A 298 25.36 -44.26 8.96
C LEU A 298 25.74 -45.73 8.73
N LYS A 299 26.45 -45.98 7.61
CA LYS A 299 27.21 -47.23 7.40
C LYS A 299 28.21 -47.40 8.55
N ARG A 300 27.86 -48.23 9.54
CA ARG A 300 28.82 -48.74 10.52
C ARG A 300 29.84 -49.63 9.81
N SER A 301 31.06 -49.12 9.68
CA SER A 301 32.25 -49.90 9.37
C SER A 301 32.39 -51.06 10.36
N LYS A 302 32.42 -52.28 9.85
CA LYS A 302 32.80 -53.48 10.62
C LYS A 302 34.26 -53.35 11.08
N LYS A 303 34.52 -53.64 12.35
CA LYS A 303 35.77 -54.22 12.83
C LYS A 303 35.39 -55.42 13.68
#